data_AF-Q8MSD7-F1
#
_entry.id   AF-Q8MSD7-F1
#
_cell.length_a   1.000
_cell.length_b   1.000
_cell.length_c   1.000
_cell.angle_alpha   90.00
_cell.angle_beta   90.00
_cell.angle_gamma   90.00
#
_symmetry.space_group_name_H-M   'P 1'
#
loop_
_entity.id
_entity.type
_entity.pdbx_description
1 polymer ?
#
loop_
_entity_poly.entity_id
_entity_poly.type
_entity_poly.pdbx_seq_one_letter_code
_entity_poly.pdbx_strand_id
1 'polypeptide(L)'
;MRLDPDPDPRASLSLRWPAEYFAEPKASVSSISAEDELLAEQQWLWLEEVLTKSKEKQETVYIVGHMPPGVDERHLGTQHNQLTFTERNNQRYLDMVRRFAPVIQGQFFGHLHSDTFRLIYDAKGNPISWLMIAPSIVPRKAGIGSSNNPALRLYKFDTGSGQVLDYTQFWLDLPLANRANEPTWQPEYNLTHYYALPEISAVALHNFAERFTGTDLSWFTRYHRANAVRYHSGSACPGLCMLNHYCAITRLDYDEFRICLEKEQLALQGRAPAALMPTSWSWLLGVLAVFYGLHAERWSGGCNNCHIQRI
;
A
#
# COMPACT_ATOMS: atom_id res chain seq x y z
N MET A 1 -15.53 21.83 -39.70
CA MET A 1 -14.30 21.90 -38.88
C MET A 1 -14.59 22.86 -37.73
N ARG A 2 -15.12 22.33 -36.62
CA ARG A 2 -15.34 23.10 -35.38
C ARG A 2 -14.17 22.76 -34.47
N LEU A 3 -13.45 23.79 -34.05
CA LEU A 3 -12.38 23.73 -33.06
C LEU A 3 -13.04 23.78 -31.69
N ASP A 4 -12.87 22.74 -30.88
CA ASP A 4 -13.25 22.76 -29.47
C ASP A 4 -12.25 23.62 -28.68
N PRO A 5 -12.70 24.39 -27.67
CA PRO A 5 -11.83 25.23 -26.88
C PRO A 5 -11.07 24.45 -25.80
N ASP A 6 -9.82 24.86 -25.60
CA ASP A 6 -8.85 24.35 -24.61
C ASP A 6 -9.40 24.44 -23.16
N PRO A 7 -9.26 23.41 -22.29
CA PRO A 7 -9.83 23.45 -20.96
C PRO A 7 -9.03 24.34 -19.99
N ASP A 8 -9.77 25.11 -19.20
CA ASP A 8 -9.32 26.05 -18.17
C ASP A 8 -8.40 25.38 -17.11
N PRO A 9 -7.18 25.90 -16.85
CA PRO A 9 -6.25 25.34 -15.88
C PRO A 9 -6.65 25.54 -14.40
N ARG A 10 -7.83 26.10 -14.10
CA ARG A 10 -8.32 26.31 -12.72
C ARG A 10 -9.39 25.32 -12.22
N ALA A 11 -9.71 24.27 -12.98
CA ALA A 11 -10.71 23.27 -12.56
C ALA A 11 -10.19 22.17 -11.60
N SER A 12 -8.92 22.18 -11.16
CA SER A 12 -8.30 21.05 -10.44
C SER A 12 -8.41 21.09 -8.89
N LEU A 13 -9.37 21.82 -8.31
CA LEU A 13 -9.53 21.93 -6.85
C LEU A 13 -10.98 21.63 -6.39
N SER A 14 -11.62 20.65 -7.03
CA SER A 14 -12.85 20.05 -6.52
C SER A 14 -12.52 18.87 -5.60
N LEU A 15 -12.76 19.06 -4.30
CA LEU A 15 -12.68 18.07 -3.21
C LEU A 15 -13.79 16.98 -3.29
N ARG A 16 -14.24 16.64 -4.50
CA ARG A 16 -15.24 15.59 -4.74
C ARG A 16 -14.79 14.77 -5.93
N TRP A 17 -14.48 13.50 -5.66
CA TRP A 17 -14.04 12.54 -6.66
C TRP A 17 -15.13 12.28 -7.72
N PRO A 18 -14.76 11.98 -8.97
CA PRO A 18 -15.72 11.74 -10.06
C PRO A 18 -16.68 10.59 -9.73
N ALA A 19 -17.91 10.66 -10.26
CA ALA A 19 -18.93 9.61 -10.08
C ALA A 19 -18.50 8.23 -10.61
N GLU A 20 -17.49 8.18 -11.46
CA GLU A 20 -16.80 6.98 -11.95
C GLU A 20 -16.20 6.14 -10.80
N TYR A 21 -15.95 6.76 -9.64
CA TYR A 21 -15.49 6.09 -8.41
C TYR A 21 -16.59 5.27 -7.71
N PHE A 22 -17.86 5.61 -7.91
CA PHE A 22 -19.02 4.89 -7.35
C PHE A 22 -19.66 3.93 -8.34
N ALA A 23 -19.22 3.93 -9.58
CA ALA A 23 -19.69 3.01 -10.59
C ALA A 23 -18.81 1.75 -10.52
N GLU A 24 -19.43 0.59 -10.25
CA GLU A 24 -18.78 -0.67 -10.59
C GLU A 24 -18.37 -0.59 -12.07
N PRO A 25 -17.13 -0.95 -12.42
CA PRO A 25 -16.73 -0.93 -13.81
C PRO A 25 -17.68 -1.85 -14.56
N LYS A 26 -18.20 -1.35 -15.69
CA LYS A 26 -18.52 -2.19 -16.84
C LYS A 26 -17.20 -2.78 -17.33
N ALA A 27 -16.56 -3.63 -16.52
CA ALA A 27 -15.65 -4.62 -17.02
C ALA A 27 -16.41 -5.32 -18.14
N SER A 28 -15.73 -5.70 -19.20
CA SER A 28 -16.24 -6.74 -20.09
C SER A 28 -16.42 -8.00 -19.24
N VAL A 29 -17.57 -8.08 -18.55
CA VAL A 29 -17.95 -9.19 -17.71
C VAL A 29 -18.10 -10.33 -18.70
N SER A 30 -17.12 -11.23 -18.76
CA SER A 30 -17.50 -12.62 -18.98
C SER A 30 -18.48 -12.89 -17.85
N SER A 31 -19.78 -12.88 -18.14
CA SER A 31 -20.85 -13.03 -17.15
C SER A 31 -20.47 -14.16 -16.22
N ILE A 32 -20.13 -13.83 -14.97
CA ILE A 32 -19.90 -14.83 -13.93
C ILE A 32 -21.17 -15.67 -13.93
N SER A 33 -21.04 -16.96 -14.17
CA SER A 33 -22.23 -17.81 -14.23
C SER A 33 -22.79 -17.99 -12.82
N ALA A 34 -24.09 -18.26 -12.71
CA ALA A 34 -24.69 -18.62 -11.41
C ALA A 34 -24.01 -19.87 -10.80
N GLU A 35 -23.41 -20.72 -11.63
CA GLU A 35 -22.59 -21.84 -11.21
C GLU A 35 -21.27 -21.38 -10.57
N ASP A 36 -20.57 -20.41 -11.17
CA ASP A 36 -19.35 -19.83 -10.59
C ASP A 36 -19.63 -19.14 -9.25
N GLU A 37 -20.76 -18.43 -9.12
CA GLU A 37 -21.17 -17.82 -7.85
C GLU A 37 -21.45 -18.88 -6.78
N LEU A 38 -22.12 -19.97 -7.16
CA LEU A 38 -22.39 -21.10 -6.26
C LEU A 38 -21.10 -21.77 -5.80
N LEU A 39 -20.15 -22.02 -6.71
CA LEU A 39 -18.85 -22.61 -6.38
C LEU A 39 -18.03 -21.70 -5.46
N ALA A 40 -18.05 -20.39 -5.71
CA ALA A 40 -17.40 -19.42 -4.83
C ALA A 40 -18.01 -19.44 -3.42
N GLU A 41 -19.34 -19.50 -3.30
CA GLU A 41 -20.02 -19.62 -2.00
C GLU A 41 -19.70 -20.93 -1.28
N GLN A 42 -19.59 -22.05 -2.00
CA GLN A 42 -19.19 -23.34 -1.42
C GLN A 42 -17.79 -23.29 -0.82
N GLN A 43 -16.84 -22.59 -1.43
CA GLN A 43 -15.50 -22.43 -0.87
C GLN A 43 -15.52 -21.71 0.48
N TRP A 44 -16.37 -20.69 0.64
CA TRP A 44 -16.50 -19.96 1.90
C TRP A 44 -17.10 -20.81 3.01
N LEU A 45 -18.18 -21.55 2.71
CA LEU A 45 -18.82 -22.45 3.66
C LEU A 45 -17.86 -23.56 4.10
N TRP A 46 -17.13 -24.16 3.14
CA TRP A 46 -16.12 -25.17 3.42
C TRP A 46 -14.99 -24.62 4.30
N LEU A 47 -14.48 -23.43 4.00
CA LEU A 47 -13.40 -22.83 4.80
C LEU A 47 -13.85 -22.58 6.25
N GLU A 48 -15.08 -22.09 6.44
CA GLU A 48 -15.65 -21.89 7.77
C GLU A 48 -15.80 -23.21 8.53
N GLU A 49 -16.28 -24.27 7.87
CA GLU A 49 -16.41 -25.60 8.45
C GLU A 49 -15.05 -26.15 8.89
N VAL A 50 -14.04 -26.06 8.02
CA VAL A 50 -12.68 -26.53 8.32
C VAL A 50 -12.07 -25.77 9.50
N LEU A 51 -12.15 -24.43 9.51
CA LEU A 51 -11.60 -23.61 10.60
C LEU A 51 -12.34 -23.86 11.92
N THR A 52 -13.66 -24.06 11.88
CA THR A 52 -14.47 -24.42 13.05
C THR A 52 -14.01 -25.76 13.62
N LYS A 53 -13.90 -26.77 12.76
CA LYS A 53 -13.44 -28.11 13.16
C LYS A 53 -12.03 -28.09 13.73
N SER A 54 -11.09 -27.37 13.11
CA SER A 54 -9.73 -27.25 13.63
C SER A 54 -9.70 -26.56 14.99
N LYS A 55 -10.53 -25.54 15.20
CA LYS A 55 -10.69 -24.90 16.51
C LYS A 55 -11.24 -25.85 17.57
N GLU A 56 -12.28 -26.62 17.26
CA GLU A 56 -12.85 -27.62 18.18
C GLU A 56 -11.85 -28.72 18.55
N LYS A 57 -10.99 -29.09 17.60
CA LYS A 57 -9.93 -30.10 17.77
C LYS A 57 -8.62 -29.57 18.33
N GLN A 58 -8.53 -28.27 18.61
CA GLN A 58 -7.29 -27.61 19.06
C GLN A 58 -6.13 -27.80 18.07
N GLU A 59 -6.43 -27.85 16.79
CA GLU A 59 -5.45 -27.88 15.70
C GLU A 59 -5.02 -26.44 15.36
N THR A 60 -3.84 -26.33 14.75
CA THR A 60 -3.33 -25.08 14.18
C THR A 60 -3.39 -25.13 12.67
N VAL A 61 -3.57 -23.97 12.04
CA VAL A 61 -3.89 -23.85 10.62
C VAL A 61 -2.92 -22.90 9.93
N TYR A 62 -2.48 -23.32 8.75
CA TYR A 62 -1.90 -22.43 7.75
C TYR A 62 -2.91 -22.22 6.62
N ILE A 63 -3.14 -20.97 6.24
CA ILE A 63 -3.95 -20.63 5.06
C ILE A 63 -2.99 -20.38 3.90
N VAL A 64 -3.22 -21.06 2.77
CA VAL A 64 -2.43 -20.88 1.55
C VAL A 64 -3.36 -20.50 0.42
N GLY A 65 -3.03 -19.42 -0.31
CA GLY A 65 -3.80 -18.97 -1.46
C GLY A 65 -2.91 -18.33 -2.53
N HIS A 66 -3.45 -18.10 -3.73
CA HIS A 66 -2.68 -17.41 -4.77
C HIS A 66 -2.75 -15.89 -4.60
N MET A 67 -3.97 -15.34 -4.68
CA MET A 67 -4.27 -13.91 -4.62
C MET A 67 -4.50 -13.47 -3.16
N PRO A 68 -3.70 -12.52 -2.62
CA PRO A 68 -3.86 -12.03 -1.26
C PRO A 68 -5.03 -11.04 -1.12
N PRO A 69 -5.62 -10.88 0.09
CA PRO A 69 -6.55 -9.78 0.36
C PRO A 69 -5.83 -8.42 0.35
N GLY A 70 -6.59 -7.34 0.22
CA GLY A 70 -6.07 -5.98 0.14
C GLY A 70 -5.58 -5.60 -1.26
N VAL A 71 -4.62 -4.69 -1.31
CA VAL A 71 -4.13 -4.02 -2.52
C VAL A 71 -2.66 -4.35 -2.82
N ASP A 72 -2.26 -4.18 -4.09
CA ASP A 72 -0.86 -4.23 -4.51
C ASP A 72 -0.11 -2.96 -4.06
N GLU A 73 0.90 -3.12 -3.22
CA GLU A 73 1.63 -2.01 -2.60
C GLU A 73 2.50 -1.22 -3.58
N ARG A 74 2.80 -1.78 -4.76
CA ARG A 74 3.64 -1.13 -5.78
C ARG A 74 2.86 -0.25 -6.76
N HIS A 75 1.54 -0.38 -6.77
CA HIS A 75 0.69 0.49 -7.57
C HIS A 75 0.28 1.70 -6.72
N LEU A 76 0.72 2.90 -7.11
CA LEU A 76 0.45 4.12 -6.37
C LEU A 76 -1.00 4.60 -6.58
N GLY A 77 -1.64 5.07 -5.51
CA GLY A 77 -2.96 5.70 -5.55
C GLY A 77 -4.10 4.73 -5.24
N THR A 78 -5.33 5.12 -5.59
CA THR A 78 -6.58 4.43 -5.23
C THR A 78 -7.29 3.84 -6.46
N GLN A 79 -6.53 3.40 -7.46
CA GLN A 79 -7.10 2.95 -8.73
C GLN A 79 -7.82 1.60 -8.55
N HIS A 80 -9.06 1.47 -9.04
CA HIS A 80 -9.87 0.24 -8.91
C HIS A 80 -9.21 -1.01 -9.52
N ASN A 81 -8.25 -0.85 -10.43
CA ASN A 81 -7.47 -1.96 -11.01
C ASN A 81 -6.41 -2.55 -10.04
N GLN A 82 -6.35 -2.08 -8.80
CA GLN A 82 -5.44 -2.55 -7.76
C GLN A 82 -6.11 -3.50 -6.76
N LEU A 83 -7.44 -3.65 -6.84
CA LEU A 83 -8.19 -4.52 -5.94
C LEU A 83 -7.97 -5.97 -6.35
N THR A 84 -7.45 -6.77 -5.43
CA THR A 84 -7.22 -8.19 -5.68
C THR A 84 -8.53 -8.98 -5.59
N PHE A 85 -9.38 -8.64 -4.60
CA PHE A 85 -10.68 -9.26 -4.38
C PHE A 85 -11.79 -8.25 -4.69
N THR A 86 -13.03 -8.74 -4.89
CA THR A 86 -14.20 -7.88 -4.73
C THR A 86 -14.28 -7.41 -3.27
N GLU A 87 -14.83 -6.23 -3.03
CA GLU A 87 -14.97 -5.66 -1.68
C GLU A 87 -15.67 -6.63 -0.71
N ARG A 88 -16.78 -7.23 -1.15
CA ARG A 88 -17.51 -8.26 -0.38
C ARG A 88 -16.61 -9.42 0.03
N ASN A 89 -15.82 -9.97 -0.90
CA ASN A 89 -14.97 -11.12 -0.63
C ASN A 89 -13.76 -10.75 0.23
N ASN A 90 -13.22 -9.55 0.05
CA ASN A 90 -12.16 -9.01 0.90
C ASN A 90 -12.63 -8.90 2.35
N GLN A 91 -13.77 -8.25 2.57
CA GLN A 91 -14.36 -8.10 3.90
C GLN A 91 -14.68 -9.46 4.54
N ARG A 92 -15.28 -10.39 3.77
CA ARG A 92 -15.59 -11.74 4.25
C ARG A 92 -14.33 -12.49 4.68
N TYR A 93 -13.23 -12.37 3.93
CA TYR A 93 -11.94 -12.95 4.30
C TYR A 93 -11.42 -12.35 5.62
N LEU A 94 -11.43 -11.02 5.74
CA LEU A 94 -10.98 -10.34 6.95
C LEU A 94 -11.79 -10.75 8.19
N ASP A 95 -13.11 -10.86 8.06
CA ASP A 95 -13.99 -11.29 9.15
C ASP A 95 -13.77 -12.75 9.53
N MET A 96 -13.52 -13.63 8.55
CA MET A 96 -13.14 -15.02 8.79
C MET A 96 -11.83 -15.11 9.58
N VAL A 97 -10.79 -14.39 9.14
CA VAL A 97 -9.50 -14.37 9.84
C VAL A 97 -9.67 -13.80 11.25
N ARG A 98 -10.40 -12.71 11.44
CA ARG A 98 -10.65 -12.13 12.77
C ARG A 98 -11.30 -13.14 13.72
N ARG A 99 -12.27 -13.91 13.24
CA ARG A 99 -12.98 -14.92 14.03
C ARG A 99 -12.12 -16.13 14.41
N PHE A 100 -11.22 -16.53 13.51
CA PHE A 100 -10.39 -17.74 13.64
C PHE A 100 -8.91 -17.45 13.91
N ALA A 101 -8.53 -16.20 14.16
CA ALA A 101 -7.15 -15.79 14.44
C ALA A 101 -6.43 -16.67 15.49
N PRO A 102 -7.07 -17.14 16.58
CA PRO A 102 -6.39 -18.00 17.57
C PRO A 102 -5.87 -19.35 17.05
N VAL A 103 -6.37 -19.85 15.92
CA VAL A 103 -5.90 -21.12 15.32
C VAL A 103 -5.03 -20.92 14.09
N ILE A 104 -4.98 -19.71 13.53
CA ILE A 104 -4.23 -19.41 12.31
C ILE A 104 -2.79 -19.04 12.69
N GLN A 105 -1.84 -19.91 12.39
CA GLN A 105 -0.42 -19.71 12.72
C GLN A 105 0.40 -19.07 11.59
N GLY A 106 -0.21 -18.90 10.42
CA GLY A 106 0.44 -18.29 9.28
C GLY A 106 -0.48 -18.30 8.06
N GLN A 107 -0.27 -17.34 7.18
CA GLN A 107 -0.97 -17.24 5.92
C GLN A 107 0.03 -16.93 4.81
N PHE A 108 -0.08 -17.60 3.67
CA PHE A 108 0.95 -17.58 2.64
C PHE A 108 0.33 -17.39 1.26
N PHE A 109 0.73 -16.30 0.60
CA PHE A 109 0.20 -15.87 -0.69
C PHE A 109 1.30 -15.56 -1.69
N GLY A 110 0.92 -15.32 -2.94
CA GLY A 110 1.79 -14.87 -4.02
C GLY A 110 1.14 -13.75 -4.82
N HIS A 111 1.00 -13.96 -6.13
CA HIS A 111 0.35 -13.06 -7.10
C HIS A 111 1.03 -11.71 -7.35
N LEU A 112 1.48 -10.99 -6.31
CA LEU A 112 2.04 -9.64 -6.45
C LEU A 112 3.47 -9.60 -7.00
N HIS A 113 4.16 -10.76 -7.04
CA HIS A 113 5.57 -10.87 -7.43
C HIS A 113 6.49 -9.95 -6.59
N SER A 114 6.07 -9.67 -5.36
CA SER A 114 6.78 -8.81 -4.42
C SER A 114 7.03 -9.55 -3.11
N ASP A 115 8.15 -9.21 -2.47
CA ASP A 115 8.41 -9.66 -1.11
C ASP A 115 7.75 -8.68 -0.13
N THR A 116 6.64 -9.09 0.44
CA THR A 116 5.86 -8.23 1.34
C THR A 116 5.04 -9.05 2.33
N PHE A 117 4.39 -8.37 3.25
CA PHE A 117 3.51 -8.95 4.26
C PHE A 117 2.28 -8.06 4.43
N ARG A 118 1.26 -8.57 5.13
CA ARG A 118 0.08 -7.79 5.52
C ARG A 118 -0.29 -8.08 6.97
N LEU A 119 -0.94 -7.12 7.62
CA LEU A 119 -1.39 -7.20 9.00
C LEU A 119 -2.90 -7.13 9.07
N ILE A 120 -3.50 -7.98 9.91
CA ILE A 120 -4.93 -7.96 10.19
C ILE A 120 -5.13 -7.62 11.66
N TYR A 121 -6.03 -6.67 11.90
CA TYR A 121 -6.34 -6.11 13.20
C TYR A 121 -7.72 -6.53 13.68
N ASP A 122 -7.89 -6.64 15.00
CA ASP A 122 -9.21 -6.74 15.62
C ASP A 122 -9.95 -5.40 15.61
N ALA A 123 -11.21 -5.40 16.04
CA ALA A 123 -12.03 -4.19 16.11
C ALA A 123 -11.51 -3.11 17.09
N LYS A 124 -10.54 -3.46 17.96
CA LYS A 124 -9.90 -2.53 18.90
C LYS A 124 -8.57 -1.98 18.35
N GLY A 125 -8.15 -2.43 17.17
CA GLY A 125 -6.88 -2.04 16.55
C GLY A 125 -5.67 -2.83 17.02
N ASN A 126 -5.84 -3.97 17.70
CA ASN A 126 -4.72 -4.84 18.04
C ASN A 126 -4.36 -5.72 16.83
N PRO A 127 -3.07 -5.87 16.49
CA PRO A 127 -2.66 -6.79 15.43
C PRO A 127 -2.86 -8.24 15.90
N ILE A 128 -3.70 -8.99 15.20
CA ILE A 128 -4.11 -10.36 15.59
C ILE A 128 -3.66 -11.43 14.61
N SER A 129 -3.36 -11.09 13.37
CA SER A 129 -2.88 -12.02 12.36
C SER A 129 -1.99 -11.33 11.35
N TRP A 130 -1.20 -12.11 10.65
CA TRP A 130 -0.32 -11.66 9.57
C TRP A 130 -0.41 -12.62 8.39
N LEU A 131 -0.02 -12.14 7.21
CA LEU A 131 0.20 -12.98 6.04
C LEU A 131 1.49 -12.57 5.33
N MET A 132 2.14 -13.54 4.71
CA MET A 132 3.36 -13.34 3.95
C MET A 132 3.07 -13.54 2.47
N ILE A 133 3.55 -12.62 1.65
CA ILE A 133 3.44 -12.67 0.20
C ILE A 133 4.84 -12.97 -0.33
N ALA A 134 4.96 -14.08 -1.04
CA ALA A 134 6.23 -14.50 -1.61
C ALA A 134 6.43 -13.86 -3.00
N PRO A 135 7.68 -13.45 -3.32
CA PRO A 135 8.03 -13.02 -4.66
C PRO A 135 7.96 -14.18 -5.67
N SER A 136 8.06 -13.86 -6.96
CA SER A 136 7.90 -14.84 -8.03
C SER A 136 9.23 -15.37 -8.56
N ILE A 137 9.21 -16.60 -9.08
CA ILE A 137 10.30 -17.12 -9.93
C ILE A 137 10.35 -16.35 -11.25
N VAL A 138 9.20 -15.90 -11.77
CA VAL A 138 9.13 -15.20 -13.05
C VAL A 138 9.46 -13.71 -12.84
N PRO A 139 10.54 -13.19 -13.45
CA PRO A 139 10.84 -11.77 -13.43
C PRO A 139 9.83 -11.03 -14.32
N ARG A 140 9.15 -10.01 -13.78
CA ARG A 140 8.23 -9.20 -14.58
C ARG A 140 9.00 -8.30 -15.55
N LYS A 141 8.58 -8.22 -16.82
CA LYS A 141 9.20 -7.39 -17.85
C LYS A 141 9.05 -5.89 -17.51
N ALA A 142 10.11 -5.11 -17.73
CA ALA A 142 10.14 -3.67 -17.46
C ALA A 142 9.03 -2.91 -18.21
N GLY A 143 8.38 -1.96 -17.53
CA GLY A 143 7.29 -1.12 -18.06
C GLY A 143 6.14 -0.87 -17.07
N ILE A 144 6.06 -1.69 -16.01
CA ILE A 144 5.20 -1.47 -14.84
C ILE A 144 6.14 -1.64 -13.64
N GLY A 145 6.10 -0.72 -12.67
CA GLY A 145 7.08 -0.58 -11.57
C GLY A 145 7.15 -1.74 -10.56
N SER A 146 7.23 -2.98 -11.03
CA SER A 146 7.04 -4.21 -10.25
C SER A 146 7.85 -5.40 -10.79
N SER A 147 9.09 -5.14 -11.23
CA SER A 147 10.06 -6.20 -11.53
C SER A 147 10.74 -6.70 -10.26
N ASN A 148 11.08 -7.99 -10.26
CA ASN A 148 11.83 -8.68 -9.23
C ASN A 148 12.86 -9.61 -9.87
N ASN A 149 13.96 -9.90 -9.17
CA ASN A 149 14.75 -11.08 -9.51
C ASN A 149 13.96 -12.36 -9.18
N PRO A 150 14.22 -13.49 -9.88
CA PRO A 150 13.67 -14.78 -9.50
C PRO A 150 13.99 -15.10 -8.04
N ALA A 151 12.98 -15.60 -7.33
CA ALA A 151 13.08 -15.80 -5.89
C ALA A 151 12.34 -17.06 -5.41
N LEU A 152 12.82 -17.64 -4.32
CA LEU A 152 12.21 -18.76 -3.61
C LEU A 152 12.36 -18.54 -2.10
N ARG A 153 11.40 -19.02 -1.31
CA ARG A 153 11.39 -18.80 0.15
C ARG A 153 11.31 -20.14 0.88
N LEU A 154 12.17 -20.31 1.88
CA LEU A 154 12.20 -21.49 2.74
C LEU A 154 11.81 -21.10 4.17
N TYR A 155 10.66 -21.58 4.63
CA TYR A 155 10.16 -21.34 5.98
C TYR A 155 10.74 -22.34 6.99
N LYS A 156 11.01 -21.86 8.19
CA LYS A 156 11.31 -22.66 9.38
C LYS A 156 10.14 -22.51 10.35
N PHE A 157 9.58 -23.61 10.81
CA PHE A 157 8.46 -23.62 11.75
C PHE A 157 8.63 -24.70 12.81
N ASP A 158 7.97 -24.52 13.94
CA ASP A 158 7.88 -25.50 15.01
C ASP A 158 6.79 -26.53 14.68
N THR A 159 7.14 -27.82 14.66
CA THR A 159 6.22 -28.89 14.24
C THR A 159 5.17 -29.23 15.30
N GLY A 160 5.34 -28.80 16.55
CA GLY A 160 4.36 -29.02 17.61
C GLY A 160 3.25 -27.96 17.62
N SER A 161 3.65 -26.69 17.63
CA SER A 161 2.75 -25.54 17.72
C SER A 161 2.34 -24.96 16.36
N GLY A 162 3.01 -25.34 15.27
CA GLY A 162 2.84 -24.71 13.96
C GLY A 162 3.36 -23.27 13.93
N GLN A 163 4.08 -22.78 14.94
CA GLN A 163 4.60 -21.42 14.92
C GLN A 163 5.67 -21.26 13.83
N VAL A 164 5.53 -20.25 12.96
CA VAL A 164 6.59 -19.90 12.01
C VAL A 164 7.69 -19.14 12.75
N LEU A 165 8.91 -19.67 12.70
CA LEU A 165 10.05 -19.18 13.47
C LEU A 165 10.90 -18.20 12.66
N ASP A 166 11.12 -18.49 11.38
CA ASP A 166 11.88 -17.63 10.46
C ASP A 166 11.60 -18.03 8.99
N TYR A 167 12.10 -17.25 8.04
CA TYR A 167 12.31 -17.75 6.69
C TYR A 167 13.63 -17.29 6.09
N THR A 168 14.20 -18.10 5.20
CA THR A 168 15.30 -17.69 4.32
C THR A 168 14.74 -17.34 2.96
N GLN A 169 14.90 -16.09 2.54
CA GLN A 169 14.63 -15.65 1.18
C GLN A 169 15.87 -15.98 0.34
N PHE A 170 15.66 -16.69 -0.76
CA PHE A 170 16.67 -16.91 -1.78
C PHE A 170 16.32 -16.11 -3.02
N TRP A 171 17.34 -15.78 -3.79
CA TRP A 171 17.22 -15.03 -5.02
C TRP A 171 18.26 -15.50 -6.04
N LEU A 172 18.01 -15.17 -7.30
CA LEU A 172 18.92 -15.37 -8.42
C LEU A 172 19.26 -14.01 -9.03
N ASP A 173 20.54 -13.64 -9.08
CA ASP A 173 20.97 -12.45 -9.85
C ASP A 173 20.80 -12.76 -11.35
N LEU A 174 19.64 -12.38 -11.89
CA LEU A 174 19.26 -12.75 -13.26
C LEU A 174 20.23 -12.16 -14.31
N PRO A 175 20.65 -10.88 -14.23
CA PRO A 175 21.68 -10.35 -15.12
C PRO A 175 23.01 -11.12 -15.05
N LEU A 176 23.48 -11.49 -13.85
CA LEU A 176 24.70 -12.27 -13.69
C LEU A 176 24.55 -13.69 -14.25
N ALA A 177 23.45 -14.37 -13.91
CA ALA A 177 23.15 -15.72 -14.39
C ALA A 177 23.09 -15.78 -15.92
N ASN A 178 22.47 -14.78 -16.57
CA ASN A 178 22.43 -14.68 -18.03
C ASN A 178 23.82 -14.46 -18.65
N ARG A 179 24.70 -13.66 -18.02
CA ARG A 179 26.07 -13.45 -18.51
C ARG A 179 26.96 -14.67 -18.31
N ALA A 180 26.80 -15.38 -17.20
CA ALA A 180 27.57 -16.56 -16.85
C ALA A 180 27.04 -17.86 -17.50
N ASN A 181 25.80 -17.83 -18.01
CA ASN A 181 25.04 -19.01 -18.45
C ASN A 181 24.92 -20.09 -17.35
N GLU A 182 24.80 -19.65 -16.09
CA GLU A 182 24.74 -20.51 -14.90
C GLU A 182 23.78 -19.92 -13.86
N PRO A 183 22.71 -20.62 -13.46
CA PRO A 183 21.73 -20.11 -12.51
C PRO A 183 22.16 -20.37 -11.05
N THR A 184 23.02 -19.53 -10.50
CA THR A 184 23.49 -19.66 -9.11
C THR A 184 22.55 -18.97 -8.12
N TRP A 185 21.71 -19.77 -7.44
CA TRP A 185 20.84 -19.31 -6.35
C TRP A 185 21.63 -19.01 -5.08
N GLN A 186 21.29 -17.92 -4.40
CA GLN A 186 21.95 -17.49 -3.18
C GLN A 186 20.94 -17.06 -2.12
N PRO A 187 21.23 -17.23 -0.82
CA PRO A 187 20.43 -16.61 0.23
C PRO A 187 20.52 -15.08 0.08
N GLU A 188 19.37 -14.43 0.06
CA GLU A 188 19.23 -12.98 0.13
C GLU A 188 19.30 -12.52 1.58
N TYR A 189 18.41 -13.07 2.42
CA TYR A 189 18.32 -12.74 3.84
C TYR A 189 17.50 -13.76 4.64
N ASN A 190 17.70 -13.74 5.97
CA ASN A 190 16.82 -14.37 6.96
C ASN A 190 15.93 -13.30 7.60
N LEU A 191 14.61 -13.46 7.62
CA LEU A 191 13.67 -12.40 8.01
C LEU A 191 13.99 -11.80 9.39
N THR A 192 14.06 -12.65 10.41
CA THR A 192 14.26 -12.21 11.80
C THR A 192 15.56 -11.44 11.98
N HIS A 193 16.66 -11.97 11.43
CA HIS A 193 17.96 -11.30 11.46
C HIS A 193 17.98 -10.00 10.63
N TYR A 194 17.41 -10.02 9.43
CA TYR A 194 17.46 -8.90 8.50
C TYR A 194 16.69 -7.67 8.98
N TYR A 195 15.54 -7.88 9.62
CA TYR A 195 14.69 -6.82 10.17
C TYR A 195 14.82 -6.64 11.68
N ALA A 196 15.73 -7.38 12.33
CA ALA A 196 15.91 -7.40 13.78
C ALA A 196 14.59 -7.66 14.54
N LEU A 197 13.82 -8.65 14.05
CA LEU A 197 12.59 -9.10 14.69
C LEU A 197 12.92 -10.17 15.73
N PRO A 198 12.36 -10.08 16.96
CA PRO A 198 12.54 -11.13 17.95
C PRO A 198 11.82 -12.44 17.56
N GLU A 199 10.76 -12.33 16.77
CA GLU A 199 9.90 -13.43 16.33
C GLU A 199 9.06 -13.00 15.11
N ILE A 200 8.38 -13.96 14.47
CA ILE A 200 7.33 -13.68 13.50
C ILE A 200 5.98 -13.67 14.22
N SER A 201 5.55 -12.49 14.65
CA SER A 201 4.23 -12.28 15.24
C SER A 201 3.57 -11.03 14.66
N ALA A 202 2.24 -10.95 14.76
CA ALA A 202 1.48 -9.79 14.26
C ALA A 202 1.94 -8.50 14.96
N VAL A 203 2.28 -8.57 16.25
CA VAL A 203 2.83 -7.45 17.03
C VAL A 203 4.23 -7.06 16.56
N ALA A 204 5.14 -8.02 16.39
CA ALA A 204 6.51 -7.73 15.92
C ALA A 204 6.51 -7.11 14.52
N LEU A 205 5.69 -7.63 13.61
CA LEU A 205 5.54 -7.12 12.25
C LEU A 205 4.85 -5.74 12.22
N HIS A 206 3.86 -5.50 13.08
CA HIS A 206 3.26 -4.17 13.25
C HIS A 206 4.30 -3.15 13.71
N ASN A 207 5.04 -3.45 14.78
CA ASN A 207 6.10 -2.56 15.28
C ASN A 207 7.17 -2.28 14.22
N PHE A 208 7.45 -3.24 13.33
CA PHE A 208 8.33 -3.03 12.19
C PHE A 208 7.72 -2.09 11.15
N ALA A 209 6.45 -2.28 10.77
CA ALA A 209 5.74 -1.40 9.83
C ALA A 209 5.65 0.04 10.35
N GLU A 210 5.44 0.24 11.66
CA GLU A 210 5.43 1.57 12.29
C GLU A 210 6.75 2.33 12.11
N ARG A 211 7.88 1.64 11.93
CA ARG A 211 9.17 2.31 11.66
C ARG A 211 9.18 3.03 10.32
N PHE A 212 8.28 2.69 9.40
CA PHE A 212 8.22 3.34 8.08
C PHE A 212 7.71 4.77 8.16
N THR A 213 6.95 5.12 9.20
CA THR A 213 6.43 6.48 9.41
C THR A 213 7.38 7.35 10.24
N GLY A 214 8.48 6.78 10.74
CA GLY A 214 9.49 7.46 11.52
C GLY A 214 10.46 8.32 10.68
N THR A 215 11.39 8.99 11.36
CA THR A 215 12.43 9.80 10.71
C THR A 215 13.58 8.98 10.12
N ASP A 216 13.79 7.76 10.63
CA ASP A 216 14.81 6.83 10.15
C ASP A 216 14.30 6.02 8.93
N LEU A 217 14.55 6.56 7.75
CA LEU A 217 14.18 5.94 6.46
C LEU A 217 14.95 4.65 6.16
N SER A 218 15.95 4.26 6.96
CA SER A 218 16.77 3.08 6.68
C SER A 218 15.96 1.79 6.76
N TRP A 219 14.96 1.71 7.64
CA TRP A 219 14.08 0.54 7.77
C TRP A 219 13.19 0.35 6.56
N PHE A 220 12.56 1.43 6.09
CA PHE A 220 11.77 1.38 4.87
C PHE A 220 12.64 1.09 3.65
N THR A 221 13.81 1.73 3.54
CA THR A 221 14.76 1.48 2.44
C THR A 221 15.18 0.01 2.38
N ARG A 222 15.45 -0.59 3.54
CA ARG A 222 15.77 -2.01 3.68
C ARG A 222 14.63 -2.92 3.23
N TYR A 223 13.40 -2.60 3.64
CA TYR A 223 12.19 -3.31 3.21
C TYR A 223 11.96 -3.18 1.70
N HIS A 224 12.00 -1.97 1.15
CA HIS A 224 11.77 -1.71 -0.27
C HIS A 224 12.80 -2.42 -1.17
N ARG A 225 14.05 -2.54 -0.72
CA ARG A 225 15.08 -3.33 -1.42
C ARG A 225 14.73 -4.82 -1.50
N ALA A 226 14.30 -5.40 -0.38
CA ALA A 226 13.88 -6.80 -0.30
C ALA A 226 12.59 -7.02 -1.10
N ASN A 227 11.66 -6.07 -1.03
CA ASN A 227 10.41 -6.08 -1.78
C ASN A 227 10.67 -6.39 -3.25
N ALA A 228 11.60 -5.67 -3.88
CA ALA A 228 12.02 -5.85 -5.27
C ALA A 228 12.99 -7.03 -5.52
N VAL A 229 13.32 -7.84 -4.52
CA VAL A 229 14.30 -8.93 -4.60
C VAL A 229 15.62 -8.43 -5.20
N ARG A 230 16.14 -7.33 -4.65
CA ARG A 230 17.36 -6.65 -5.14
C ARG A 230 17.32 -6.20 -6.61
N TYR A 231 16.14 -6.15 -7.24
CA TYR A 231 16.00 -5.51 -8.53
C TYR A 231 16.17 -4.00 -8.37
N HIS A 232 17.09 -3.41 -9.12
CA HIS A 232 17.35 -1.98 -9.07
C HIS A 232 16.53 -1.29 -10.15
N SER A 233 15.39 -0.71 -9.79
CA SER A 233 14.61 0.15 -10.69
C SER A 233 15.26 1.51 -10.92
N GLY A 234 16.15 1.95 -10.01
CA GLY A 234 16.78 3.27 -10.01
C GLY A 234 15.91 4.38 -9.41
N SER A 235 14.66 4.10 -9.02
CA SER A 235 13.74 5.07 -8.44
C SER A 235 13.74 5.01 -6.92
N ALA A 236 14.00 6.14 -6.26
CA ALA A 236 13.77 6.28 -4.83
C ALA A 236 12.25 6.24 -4.53
N CYS A 237 11.86 5.67 -3.40
CA CYS A 237 10.46 5.54 -2.96
C CYS A 237 10.15 6.37 -1.68
N PRO A 238 10.48 7.67 -1.58
CA PRO A 238 10.11 8.47 -0.43
C PRO A 238 8.65 8.97 -0.51
N GLY A 239 8.15 9.56 0.58
CA GLY A 239 6.87 10.27 0.61
C GLY A 239 5.68 9.36 0.32
N LEU A 240 4.92 9.69 -0.74
CA LEU A 240 3.70 8.95 -1.11
C LEU A 240 3.96 7.47 -1.39
N CYS A 241 5.11 7.13 -1.95
CA CYS A 241 5.44 5.73 -2.24
C CYS A 241 5.59 4.92 -0.94
N MET A 242 6.38 5.43 0.01
CA MET A 242 6.51 4.85 1.35
C MET A 242 5.17 4.75 2.08
N LEU A 243 4.35 5.81 2.01
CA LEU A 243 3.01 5.82 2.58
C LEU A 243 2.11 4.74 1.96
N ASN A 244 2.16 4.57 0.64
CA ASN A 244 1.40 3.54 -0.08
C ASN A 244 1.74 2.13 0.43
N HIS A 245 3.03 1.84 0.56
CA HIS A 245 3.47 0.57 1.15
C HIS A 245 2.99 0.39 2.59
N TYR A 246 3.13 1.42 3.44
CA TYR A 246 2.67 1.36 4.82
C TYR A 246 1.15 1.13 4.92
N CYS A 247 0.35 1.88 4.16
CA CYS A 247 -1.10 1.72 4.14
C CYS A 247 -1.50 0.34 3.60
N ALA A 248 -0.87 -0.14 2.52
CA ALA A 248 -1.16 -1.47 1.97
C ALA A 248 -0.83 -2.60 2.97
N ILE A 249 0.25 -2.45 3.75
CA ILE A 249 0.63 -3.41 4.80
C ILE A 249 -0.38 -3.41 5.96
N THR A 250 -0.85 -2.23 6.38
CA THR A 250 -1.59 -2.05 7.65
C THR A 250 -3.10 -1.93 7.48
N ARG A 251 -3.61 -1.73 6.26
CA ARG A 251 -5.03 -1.52 5.95
C ARG A 251 -5.42 -2.38 4.74
N LEU A 252 -6.00 -3.54 5.03
CA LEU A 252 -6.43 -4.49 4.00
C LEU A 252 -7.87 -4.24 3.58
N ASP A 253 -8.67 -3.62 4.44
CA ASP A 253 -9.96 -3.07 4.04
C ASP A 253 -9.75 -1.89 3.07
N TYR A 254 -10.55 -1.85 2.01
CA TYR A 254 -10.33 -0.90 0.92
C TYR A 254 -10.67 0.54 1.30
N ASP A 255 -11.65 0.75 2.17
CA ASP A 255 -11.96 2.06 2.70
C ASP A 255 -10.91 2.51 3.71
N GLU A 256 -10.46 1.63 4.60
CA GLU A 256 -9.38 1.94 5.53
C GLU A 256 -8.07 2.28 4.81
N PHE A 257 -7.75 1.56 3.72
CA PHE A 257 -6.59 1.85 2.88
C PHE A 257 -6.66 3.25 2.29
N ARG A 258 -7.80 3.61 1.70
CA ARG A 258 -8.03 4.94 1.15
C ARG A 258 -7.92 6.03 2.22
N ILE A 259 -8.56 5.84 3.37
CA ILE A 259 -8.51 6.81 4.48
C ILE A 259 -7.07 7.00 4.96
N CYS A 260 -6.27 5.93 5.00
CA CYS A 260 -4.85 5.99 5.36
C CYS A 260 -4.04 6.86 4.40
N LEU A 261 -4.24 6.71 3.09
CA LEU A 261 -3.58 7.55 2.09
C LEU A 261 -4.01 9.02 2.22
N GLU A 262 -5.32 9.28 2.34
CA GLU A 262 -5.88 10.64 2.41
C GLU A 262 -5.40 11.41 3.65
N LYS A 263 -5.45 10.77 4.83
CA LYS A 263 -5.12 11.39 6.12
C LYS A 263 -3.66 11.83 6.19
N GLU A 264 -2.76 10.99 5.71
CA GLU A 264 -1.32 11.28 5.75
C GLU A 264 -0.88 12.21 4.61
N GLN A 265 -1.58 12.21 3.47
CA GLN A 265 -1.35 13.20 2.42
C GLN A 265 -1.72 14.62 2.87
N LEU A 266 -2.81 14.78 3.64
CA LEU A 266 -3.18 16.06 4.27
C LEU A 266 -2.13 16.52 5.29
N ALA A 267 -1.55 15.60 6.07
CA ALA A 267 -0.47 15.91 7.00
C ALA A 267 0.82 16.38 6.31
N LEU A 268 1.13 15.82 5.13
CA LEU A 268 2.25 16.24 4.29
C LEU A 268 2.04 17.63 3.66
N GLN A 269 0.81 17.95 3.25
CA GLN A 269 0.45 19.27 2.71
C GLN A 269 0.45 20.36 3.78
N GLY A 270 0.00 20.06 5.00
CA GLY A 270 0.02 20.99 6.13
C GLY A 270 1.43 21.32 6.67
N ARG A 271 2.46 20.54 6.29
CA ARG A 271 3.87 20.76 6.65
C ARG A 271 4.68 21.48 5.57
N ALA A 272 4.09 21.79 4.42
CA ALA A 272 4.77 22.62 3.43
C ALA A 272 4.99 24.02 4.03
N PRO A 273 6.24 24.53 4.10
CA PRO A 273 6.45 25.92 4.49
C PRO A 273 5.65 26.77 3.51
N ALA A 274 4.81 27.68 4.02
CA ALA A 274 4.14 28.67 3.21
C ALA A 274 5.22 29.30 2.32
N ALA A 275 5.12 29.09 1.00
CA ALA A 275 6.05 29.66 0.07
C ALA A 275 6.02 31.17 0.31
N LEU A 276 7.11 31.70 0.89
CA LEU A 276 7.33 33.14 0.95
C LEU A 276 7.35 33.59 -0.50
N MET A 277 6.26 34.22 -0.92
CA MET A 277 6.16 34.94 -2.18
C MET A 277 7.46 35.74 -2.34
N PRO A 278 8.23 35.55 -3.42
CA PRO A 278 9.41 36.37 -3.63
C PRO A 278 8.96 37.82 -3.66
N THR A 279 9.52 38.67 -2.80
CA THR A 279 9.26 40.12 -2.75
C THR A 279 9.73 40.86 -4.01
N SER A 280 10.13 40.14 -5.06
CA SER A 280 10.55 40.69 -6.34
C SER A 280 9.40 41.13 -7.25
N TRP A 281 8.14 40.85 -6.92
CA TRP A 281 6.98 41.32 -7.68
C TRP A 281 6.47 42.70 -7.22
N SER A 282 6.93 43.19 -6.07
CA SER A 282 6.64 44.54 -5.58
C SER A 282 7.33 45.63 -6.41
N TRP A 283 8.36 45.28 -7.19
CA TRP A 283 9.08 46.21 -8.06
C TRP A 283 8.46 46.37 -9.45
N LEU A 284 7.66 45.40 -9.92
CA LEU A 284 7.02 45.48 -11.23
C LEU A 284 5.73 46.34 -11.22
N LEU A 285 5.08 46.50 -10.06
CA LEU A 285 3.96 47.43 -9.92
C LEU A 285 4.41 48.89 -9.69
N GLY A 286 5.63 49.11 -9.17
CA GLY A 286 6.21 50.45 -9.01
C GLY A 286 6.69 51.08 -10.32
N VAL A 287 7.13 50.27 -11.29
CA VAL A 287 7.63 50.77 -12.58
C VAL A 287 6.49 51.09 -13.56
N LEU A 288 5.34 50.42 -13.46
CA LEU A 288 4.16 50.74 -14.29
C LEU A 288 3.42 52.03 -13.88
N ALA A 289 3.54 52.46 -12.62
CA ALA A 289 2.93 53.71 -12.13
C ALA A 289 3.71 54.99 -12.52
N VAL A 290 4.94 54.87 -13.01
CA VAL A 290 5.74 56.00 -13.51
C VAL A 290 5.51 56.25 -15.02
N PHE A 291 5.05 55.24 -15.77
CA PHE A 291 4.81 55.35 -17.22
C PHE A 291 3.39 55.76 -17.62
N TYR A 292 2.41 55.66 -16.71
CA TYR A 292 1.07 56.20 -16.92
C TYR A 292 0.72 57.12 -15.75
N GLY A 293 0.96 58.42 -15.93
CA GLY A 293 0.68 59.45 -14.94
C GLY A 293 -0.76 59.38 -14.43
N LEU A 294 -0.92 58.86 -13.21
CA LEU A 294 -2.17 58.90 -12.46
C LEU A 294 -1.85 59.53 -11.11
N HIS A 295 -2.36 60.75 -10.92
CA HIS A 295 -2.32 61.45 -9.64
C HIS A 295 -3.01 60.61 -8.56
N ALA A 296 -2.29 60.31 -7.49
CA ALA A 296 -2.84 59.73 -6.28
C ALA A 296 -3.61 60.80 -5.50
N GLU A 297 -4.94 60.80 -5.61
CA GLU A 297 -5.80 61.48 -4.64
C GLU A 297 -5.91 60.64 -3.37
N ARG A 298 -5.62 61.33 -2.26
CA ARG A 298 -5.52 60.85 -0.89
C ARG A 298 -6.94 60.66 -0.34
N TRP A 299 -7.37 59.42 -0.11
CA TRP A 299 -8.56 59.13 0.69
C TRP A 299 -8.17 58.44 2.00
N SER A 300 -8.18 59.24 3.06
CA SER A 300 -8.21 58.81 4.45
C SER A 300 -9.61 58.31 4.80
N GLY A 301 -9.75 57.03 5.13
CA GLY A 301 -10.98 56.45 5.66
C GLY A 301 -10.64 55.25 6.53
N GLY A 302 -10.56 55.47 7.84
CA GLY A 302 -10.31 54.40 8.81
C GLY A 302 -11.53 53.48 8.96
N CYS A 303 -11.26 52.23 9.31
CA CYS A 303 -12.23 51.37 9.95
C CYS A 303 -11.55 50.69 11.15
N ASN A 304 -11.97 51.09 12.34
CA ASN A 304 -11.63 50.48 13.62
C ASN A 304 -12.48 49.21 13.79
N ASN A 305 -11.88 48.16 14.37
CA ASN A 305 -12.49 46.93 14.87
C ASN A 305 -13.03 45.91 13.84
N CYS A 306 -12.22 44.89 13.57
CA CYS A 306 -12.71 43.52 13.40
C CYS A 306 -11.86 42.56 14.26
N HIS A 307 -12.38 42.24 15.44
CA HIS A 307 -11.95 41.11 16.26
C HIS A 307 -12.37 39.81 15.58
N ILE A 308 -11.47 38.82 15.48
CA ILE A 308 -11.85 37.41 15.27
C ILE A 308 -11.17 36.58 16.37
N GLN A 309 -12.01 36.07 17.27
CA GLN A 309 -11.71 35.06 18.28
C GLN A 309 -11.60 33.68 17.63
N ARG A 310 -10.68 32.86 18.16
CA ARG A 310 -10.57 31.41 17.91
C ARG A 310 -11.70 30.66 18.63
N ILE A 311 -12.33 29.73 17.93
CA ILE A 311 -12.71 28.40 18.41
C ILE A 311 -12.30 27.42 17.30
#